data_AF-A0A8T2GUU9-F1
#
_entry.id   AF-A0A8T2GUU9-F1
#
_cell.length_a   1.000
_cell.length_b   1.000
_cell.length_c   1.000
_cell.angle_alpha   90.00
_cell.angle_beta   90.00
_cell.angle_gamma   90.00
#
_symmetry.space_group_name_H-M   'P 1'
#
loop_
_entity.id
_entity.type
_entity.pdbx_description
1 polymer ?
#
loop_
_entity_poly.entity_id
_entity_poly.type
_entity_poly.pdbx_seq_one_letter_code
_entity_poly.pdbx_strand_id
1 'polypeptide(L)'
;VFHKTCANNTYNIAHPSQTCDNILNHTYNFNIGGGRCAGCGEKIYDSLIYICNKCVLVPLRKGRFGSSYFYFNCAKYPPSEVIDVPQHHDHKLKLEMVKSCFSCATCGKDSDGYSYKCHECDLKFHVNCEKHPAEVTHFSHPLHPLKLVKVEPPAYTDKKCRLCGEKLANSEVFYHCSACNFSLDLQCIFYPPKQNPHDPNIHGHQLTLMPKSISFSCTSCGLKGDRSPYVCLPCDFTSHNDCSGFPWVININRHDHRVSRTSLIGAVNSVCGICRKKMDWSCGGYFCKRCPTSVFHTKCATRKDVWDGKEMKDEAEEEEDIQSFKVIDENTIQHVSHKEHNLRLDKSGIFIEDRICEACVYPIYHHYFYSCMSCSFILHESCAYLPLWKRHVVSNDRHSYKYWDYLIRCTACGLLSNGFRYEAMYASLDLRYASVTEPFVHKSHPHPLFYTSPRGICSVCNDEAHHVLRCIEDDCGYVMDYKCALLPYEVKHNVDQHFLSLCFGDEDANG
;
A
#
# COMPACT_ATOMS: atom_id res chain seq x y z
N VAL A 1 -24.45 -9.06 2.27
CA VAL A 1 -25.86 -9.13 2.72
C VAL A 1 -25.87 -9.22 4.23
N PHE A 2 -26.18 -8.13 4.95
CA PHE A 2 -26.23 -8.11 6.42
C PHE A 2 -27.59 -8.61 6.91
N HIS A 3 -27.59 -9.42 7.99
CA HIS A 3 -28.81 -9.86 8.67
C HIS A 3 -29.63 -8.66 9.19
N LYS A 4 -30.91 -8.65 8.81
CA LYS A 4 -31.85 -7.53 8.95
C LYS A 4 -32.58 -7.47 10.32
N THR A 5 -32.15 -8.25 11.32
CA THR A 5 -32.88 -8.38 12.61
C THR A 5 -32.07 -8.00 13.85
N CYS A 6 -30.85 -7.47 13.73
CA CYS A 6 -30.14 -6.79 14.82
C CYS A 6 -30.06 -5.26 14.61
N ALA A 7 -31.07 -4.70 13.94
CA ALA A 7 -31.23 -3.26 13.76
C ALA A 7 -31.77 -2.60 15.05
N ASN A 8 -30.95 -2.52 16.09
CA ASN A 8 -31.10 -1.45 17.07
C ASN A 8 -30.22 -0.30 16.62
N ASN A 9 -30.85 0.71 16.01
CA ASN A 9 -30.35 2.03 15.62
C ASN A 9 -28.92 2.39 16.09
N THR A 10 -27.89 2.09 15.29
CA THR A 10 -26.49 2.53 15.52
C THR A 10 -26.11 3.79 14.73
N TYR A 11 -27.07 4.46 14.09
CA TYR A 11 -26.79 5.65 13.29
C TYR A 11 -26.56 6.92 14.11
N ASN A 12 -26.94 6.89 15.40
CA ASN A 12 -27.07 8.07 16.25
C ASN A 12 -26.54 7.76 17.66
N ILE A 13 -25.32 8.21 17.99
CA ILE A 13 -24.76 8.16 19.36
C ILE A 13 -24.86 9.57 19.96
N ALA A 14 -25.25 9.70 21.24
CA ALA A 14 -25.23 10.99 21.92
C ALA A 14 -23.81 11.58 21.93
N HIS A 15 -23.66 12.90 21.78
CA HIS A 15 -22.34 13.50 21.84
C HIS A 15 -21.67 13.22 23.20
N PRO A 16 -20.38 12.87 23.25
CA PRO A 16 -19.66 12.62 24.50
C PRO A 16 -19.41 13.89 25.34
N SER A 17 -19.94 15.05 24.93
CA SER A 17 -19.77 16.33 25.62
C SER A 17 -21.11 16.76 26.22
N GLN A 18 -21.12 17.10 27.51
CA GLN A 18 -22.32 17.61 28.20
C GLN A 18 -22.72 19.04 27.76
N THR A 19 -21.97 19.67 26.87
CA THR A 19 -22.28 21.02 26.34
C THR A 19 -22.83 20.99 24.91
N CYS A 20 -23.00 19.80 24.31
CA CYS A 20 -23.42 19.63 22.92
C CYS A 20 -24.47 18.51 22.87
N ASP A 21 -25.75 18.82 23.06
CA ASP A 21 -26.86 17.83 23.08
C ASP A 21 -27.18 17.21 21.70
N ASN A 22 -26.29 17.40 20.72
CA ASN A 22 -26.52 16.90 19.36
C ASN A 22 -26.16 15.43 19.25
N ILE A 23 -26.83 14.75 18.35
CA ILE A 23 -26.52 13.38 17.99
C ILE A 23 -25.33 13.37 17.03
N LEU A 24 -24.36 12.52 17.32
CA LEU A 24 -23.25 12.24 16.43
C LEU A 24 -23.73 11.40 15.25
N ASN A 25 -23.46 11.89 14.05
CA ASN A 25 -23.82 11.21 12.81
C ASN A 25 -22.67 10.32 12.35
N HIS A 26 -23.03 9.14 11.90
CA HIS A 26 -22.13 8.12 11.39
C HIS A 26 -21.70 8.40 9.94
N THR A 27 -20.42 8.22 9.60
CA THR A 27 -19.94 8.32 8.21
C THR A 27 -18.84 7.31 7.87
N TYR A 28 -18.81 6.92 6.59
CA TYR A 28 -17.81 6.04 5.96
C TYR A 28 -17.24 6.72 4.71
N ASN A 29 -16.46 7.78 4.88
CA ASN A 29 -15.51 8.23 3.86
C ASN A 29 -14.80 9.47 4.37
N PHE A 30 -13.50 9.36 4.63
CA PHE A 30 -12.65 10.53 4.79
C PHE A 30 -11.52 10.45 3.79
N ASN A 31 -11.55 11.34 2.79
CA ASN A 31 -10.40 11.53 1.91
C ASN A 31 -9.19 11.96 2.74
N ILE A 32 -8.06 11.33 2.42
CA ILE A 32 -6.84 11.22 3.20
C ILE A 32 -6.27 12.60 3.59
N GLY A 33 -5.98 12.77 4.87
CA GLY A 33 -4.96 13.71 5.36
C GLY A 33 -5.48 14.90 6.18
N GLY A 34 -5.61 14.72 7.50
CA GLY A 34 -5.49 15.85 8.43
C GLY A 34 -6.37 15.83 9.68
N GLY A 35 -7.42 15.00 9.73
CA GLY A 35 -8.30 14.92 10.90
C GLY A 35 -7.65 14.19 12.07
N ARG A 36 -7.71 14.78 13.28
CA ARG A 36 -7.40 14.10 14.54
C ARG A 36 -8.70 13.81 15.28
N CYS A 37 -8.77 12.66 15.95
CA CYS A 37 -9.88 12.34 16.84
C CYS A 37 -9.95 13.39 17.96
N ALA A 38 -11.11 14.01 18.16
CA ALA A 38 -11.39 14.98 19.20
C ALA A 38 -11.41 14.33 20.60
N GLY A 39 -11.54 13.00 20.71
CA GLY A 39 -11.46 12.28 21.99
C GLY A 39 -10.03 11.92 22.41
N CYS A 40 -9.22 11.35 21.51
CA CYS A 40 -7.87 10.85 21.85
C CYS A 40 -6.71 11.63 21.21
N GLY A 41 -6.97 12.58 20.31
CA GLY A 41 -5.93 13.40 19.66
C GLY A 41 -5.12 12.69 18.57
N GLU A 42 -5.32 11.38 18.38
CA GLU A 42 -4.67 10.57 17.36
C GLU A 42 -5.14 10.92 15.95
N LYS A 43 -4.25 10.74 14.97
CA LYS A 43 -4.59 10.89 13.55
C LYS A 43 -5.58 9.81 13.16
N ILE A 44 -6.69 10.20 12.56
CA ILE A 44 -7.70 9.26 12.10
C ILE A 44 -7.17 8.58 10.83
N TYR A 45 -6.98 7.27 10.93
CA TYR A 45 -6.68 6.38 9.81
C TYR A 45 -7.88 5.44 9.63
N ASP A 46 -8.40 5.37 8.42
CA ASP A 46 -9.59 4.62 7.96
C ASP A 46 -10.24 3.66 8.96
N SER A 47 -11.27 4.14 9.67
CA SER A 47 -12.09 3.36 10.60
C SER A 47 -13.46 4.02 10.80
N LEU A 48 -14.40 3.34 11.49
CA LEU A 48 -15.70 3.92 11.87
C LEU A 48 -15.49 5.22 12.66
N ILE A 49 -16.01 6.33 12.13
CA ILE A 49 -15.96 7.65 12.77
C ILE A 49 -17.35 8.27 12.92
N TYR A 50 -17.46 9.09 13.96
CA TYR A 50 -18.64 9.86 14.30
C TYR A 50 -18.34 11.35 14.20
N ILE A 51 -19.28 12.12 13.65
CA ILE A 51 -19.11 13.54 13.40
C ILE A 51 -20.18 14.35 14.12
N CYS A 52 -19.76 15.45 14.77
CA CYS A 52 -20.66 16.52 15.16
C CYS A 52 -20.51 17.73 14.23
N ASN A 53 -21.56 18.05 13.48
CA ASN A 53 -21.57 19.17 12.54
C ASN A 53 -21.83 20.55 13.18
N LYS A 54 -22.15 20.59 14.49
CA LYS A 54 -22.42 21.84 15.23
C LYS A 54 -21.34 22.22 16.24
N CYS A 55 -20.59 21.24 16.75
CA CYS A 55 -19.51 21.49 17.69
C CYS A 55 -18.30 22.06 16.93
N VAL A 56 -18.16 23.40 16.92
CA VAL A 56 -17.01 24.15 16.38
C VAL A 56 -15.89 24.15 17.41
N LEU A 57 -14.96 23.21 17.34
CA LEU A 57 -13.80 23.17 18.24
C LEU A 57 -12.62 23.97 17.66
N VAL A 58 -12.80 25.30 17.50
CA VAL A 58 -11.84 26.38 17.14
C VAL A 58 -11.93 26.91 15.69
N PRO A 59 -11.90 28.25 15.46
CA PRO A 59 -11.75 28.83 14.13
C PRO A 59 -10.34 28.57 13.56
N LEU A 60 -10.26 27.94 12.39
CA LEU A 60 -9.04 27.96 11.56
C LEU A 60 -8.89 29.34 10.92
N ARG A 61 -7.66 29.86 10.80
CA ARG A 61 -7.28 31.16 10.20
C ARG A 61 -7.72 31.41 8.73
N LYS A 62 -8.62 30.61 8.15
CA LYS A 62 -9.11 30.73 6.76
C LYS A 62 -10.59 30.38 6.57
N GLY A 63 -11.48 30.77 7.50
CA GLY A 63 -12.92 30.91 7.21
C GLY A 63 -13.65 29.69 6.62
N ARG A 64 -13.28 28.45 6.99
CA ARG A 64 -14.10 27.25 6.72
C ARG A 64 -14.66 26.70 8.03
N PHE A 65 -15.98 26.49 8.06
CA PHE A 65 -16.69 25.82 9.14
C PHE A 65 -16.26 24.34 9.18
N GLY A 66 -15.76 23.86 10.32
CA GLY A 66 -15.26 22.48 10.48
C GLY A 66 -16.05 21.69 11.52
N SER A 67 -16.35 20.43 11.20
CA SER A 67 -16.98 19.46 12.11
C SER A 67 -15.96 18.79 13.03
N SER A 68 -16.40 18.32 14.22
CA SER A 68 -15.55 17.57 15.16
C SER A 68 -15.64 16.06 14.92
N TYR A 69 -14.51 15.35 14.82
CA TYR A 69 -14.43 13.92 14.48
C TYR A 69 -14.08 13.07 15.70
N PHE A 70 -14.76 11.94 15.91
CA PHE A 70 -14.46 10.99 16.98
C PHE A 70 -14.29 9.58 16.41
N TYR A 71 -13.33 8.81 16.91
CA TYR A 71 -13.32 7.36 16.72
C TYR A 71 -14.56 6.73 17.35
N PHE A 72 -15.07 5.63 16.79
CA PHE A 72 -16.17 4.83 17.36
C PHE A 72 -16.01 4.60 18.87
N ASN A 73 -14.80 4.20 19.31
CA ASN A 73 -14.53 3.94 20.72
C ASN A 73 -14.50 5.21 21.58
N CYS A 74 -13.99 6.35 21.07
CA CYS A 74 -13.99 7.62 21.80
C CYS A 74 -15.39 8.25 21.90
N ALA A 75 -16.25 8.00 20.91
CA ALA A 75 -17.65 8.41 20.94
C ALA A 75 -18.49 7.54 21.91
N LYS A 76 -18.15 6.25 22.01
CA LYS A 76 -18.90 5.27 22.82
C LYS A 76 -18.41 5.16 24.26
N TYR A 77 -17.12 5.44 24.51
CA TYR A 77 -16.46 5.34 25.81
C TYR A 77 -15.55 6.58 26.04
N PRO A 78 -16.11 7.76 26.31
CA PRO A 78 -15.31 8.95 26.59
C PRO A 78 -14.47 8.77 27.86
N PRO A 79 -13.27 9.38 27.94
CA PRO A 79 -12.50 9.38 29.18
C PRO A 79 -13.33 10.02 30.30
N SER A 80 -13.33 9.42 31.49
CA SER A 80 -14.10 9.92 32.63
C SER A 80 -13.71 11.36 32.96
N GLU A 81 -14.70 12.21 33.18
CA GLU A 81 -14.53 13.66 33.47
C GLU A 81 -13.74 13.90 34.77
N VAL A 82 -13.91 13.00 35.73
CA VAL A 82 -13.22 12.98 37.02
C VAL A 82 -12.76 11.55 37.28
N ILE A 83 -11.54 11.43 37.77
CA ILE A 83 -10.89 10.17 38.17
C ILE A 83 -10.48 10.32 39.64
N ASP A 84 -10.84 9.34 40.47
CA ASP A 84 -10.37 9.29 41.86
C ASP A 84 -8.98 8.63 41.87
N VAL A 85 -7.99 9.42 42.29
CA VAL A 85 -6.62 9.11 42.76
C VAL A 85 -5.77 8.11 41.93
N PRO A 86 -4.76 8.59 41.17
CA PRO A 86 -3.59 7.79 40.79
C PRO A 86 -2.72 7.46 42.01
N GLN A 87 -2.04 6.30 42.01
CA GLN A 87 -1.19 5.79 43.13
C GLN A 87 -0.05 6.71 43.64
N HIS A 88 0.14 7.90 43.06
CA HIS A 88 1.22 8.83 43.40
C HIS A 88 0.76 10.28 43.62
N HIS A 89 -0.54 10.53 43.71
CA HIS A 89 -1.06 11.88 43.90
C HIS A 89 -2.48 11.87 44.50
N ASP A 90 -2.63 12.42 45.70
CA ASP A 90 -3.82 12.22 46.56
C ASP A 90 -5.02 13.12 46.23
N HIS A 91 -4.92 14.04 45.27
CA HIS A 91 -6.06 14.88 44.85
C HIS A 91 -6.72 14.38 43.56
N LYS A 92 -8.01 14.66 43.45
CA LYS A 92 -8.82 14.33 42.26
C LYS A 92 -8.28 15.04 41.03
N LEU A 93 -8.22 14.33 39.91
CA LEU A 93 -7.85 14.93 38.63
C LEU A 93 -9.11 15.15 37.78
N LYS A 94 -9.16 16.31 37.14
CA LYS A 94 -10.22 16.69 36.21
C LYS A 94 -9.67 16.69 34.80
N LEU A 95 -10.44 16.16 33.84
CA LEU A 95 -10.03 16.22 32.44
C LEU A 95 -10.16 17.65 31.92
N GLU A 96 -9.06 18.28 31.54
CA GLU A 96 -9.09 19.57 30.85
C GLU A 96 -9.42 19.33 29.37
N MET A 97 -10.63 19.76 28.98
CA MET A 97 -11.10 19.71 27.59
C MET A 97 -10.58 20.88 26.74
N VAL A 98 -9.39 21.40 27.09
CA VAL A 98 -8.69 22.45 26.37
C VAL A 98 -7.33 21.90 25.96
N LYS A 99 -7.03 21.87 24.66
CA LYS A 99 -5.71 21.44 24.18
C LYS A 99 -4.65 22.42 24.68
N SER A 100 -3.65 21.90 25.38
CA SER A 100 -2.49 22.68 25.78
C SER A 100 -1.21 21.88 25.54
N CYS A 101 -0.10 22.60 25.37
CA CYS A 101 1.23 22.03 25.52
C CYS A 101 1.49 21.91 27.02
N PHE A 102 1.86 20.72 27.49
CA PHE A 102 2.17 20.49 28.89
C PHE A 102 3.25 19.43 29.06
N SER A 103 4.02 19.57 30.14
CA SER A 103 4.92 18.52 30.61
C SER A 103 4.15 17.61 31.57
N CYS A 104 4.12 16.32 31.29
CA CYS A 104 3.43 15.36 32.13
C CYS A 104 4.20 15.14 33.45
N ALA A 105 3.56 15.40 34.59
CA ALA A 105 4.17 15.26 35.91
C ALA A 105 4.60 13.82 36.26
N THR A 106 4.03 12.80 35.61
CA THR A 106 4.37 11.38 35.85
C THR A 106 5.56 10.90 35.02
N CYS A 107 5.65 11.28 33.74
CA CYS A 107 6.70 10.76 32.84
C CYS A 107 7.75 11.80 32.43
N GLY A 108 7.58 13.06 32.81
CA GLY A 108 8.52 14.15 32.52
C GLY A 108 8.63 14.54 31.05
N LYS A 109 7.75 14.01 30.17
CA LYS A 109 7.74 14.30 28.73
C LYS A 109 6.74 15.40 28.40
N ASP A 110 7.08 16.19 27.39
CA ASP A 110 6.20 17.19 26.80
C ASP A 110 5.19 16.55 25.85
N SER A 111 3.96 17.06 25.87
CA SER A 111 2.88 16.60 24.99
C SER A 111 1.92 17.72 24.63
N ASP A 112 1.30 17.54 23.47
CA ASP A 112 0.26 18.41 22.94
C ASP A 112 -1.08 17.67 22.89
N GLY A 113 -2.02 18.06 23.76
CA GLY A 113 -3.31 17.37 23.82
C GLY A 113 -4.17 17.76 25.01
N TYR A 114 -5.17 16.91 25.31
CA TYR A 114 -5.94 16.98 26.54
C TYR A 114 -5.12 16.38 27.69
N SER A 115 -5.22 16.97 28.88
CA SER A 115 -4.54 16.50 30.09
C SER A 115 -5.54 16.30 31.21
N TYR A 116 -5.28 15.31 32.06
CA TYR A 116 -5.82 15.34 33.41
C TYR A 116 -5.06 16.40 34.20
N LYS A 117 -5.77 17.32 34.86
CA LYS A 117 -5.18 18.36 35.69
C LYS A 117 -5.62 18.19 37.14
N CYS A 118 -4.66 18.28 38.05
CA CYS A 118 -4.96 18.56 39.44
C CYS A 118 -5.09 20.07 39.61
N HIS A 119 -6.27 20.56 40.04
CA HIS A 119 -6.46 21.98 40.32
C HIS A 119 -5.88 22.42 41.67
N GLU A 120 -5.58 21.47 42.56
CA GLU A 120 -4.99 21.74 43.88
C GLU A 120 -3.46 21.90 43.80
N CYS A 121 -2.78 21.06 43.00
CA CYS A 121 -1.33 21.09 42.81
C CYS A 121 -0.87 21.80 41.54
N ASP A 122 -1.80 22.20 40.67
CA ASP A 122 -1.56 22.75 39.33
C ASP A 122 -0.72 21.84 38.39
N LEU A 123 -0.74 20.51 38.65
CA LEU A 123 -0.01 19.51 37.87
C LEU A 123 -0.86 18.95 36.73
N LYS A 124 -0.23 18.61 35.60
CA LYS A 124 -0.86 18.03 34.40
C LYS A 124 -0.32 16.64 34.07
N PHE A 125 -1.19 15.76 33.59
CA PHE A 125 -0.91 14.35 33.33
C PHE A 125 -1.47 13.95 31.95
N HIS A 126 -0.77 13.09 31.18
CA HIS A 126 -1.38 12.52 29.97
C HIS A 126 -2.63 11.71 30.33
N VAL A 127 -3.64 11.70 29.46
CA VAL A 127 -4.84 10.86 29.60
C VAL A 127 -4.47 9.37 29.79
N ASN A 128 -3.37 8.93 29.17
CA ASN A 128 -2.85 7.56 29.27
C ASN A 128 -1.74 7.39 30.32
N CYS A 129 -1.24 8.46 30.95
CA CYS A 129 -0.17 8.38 31.96
C CYS A 129 -0.64 7.90 33.32
N GLU A 130 -1.92 7.58 33.46
CA GLU A 130 -2.52 7.21 34.73
C GLU A 130 -2.69 5.70 34.96
N LYS A 131 -2.72 4.82 33.93
CA LYS A 131 -3.36 3.50 34.08
C LYS A 131 -2.65 2.32 33.42
N HIS A 132 -1.36 2.12 33.71
CA HIS A 132 -0.73 0.82 33.41
C HIS A 132 -0.42 0.12 34.72
N PRO A 133 -1.25 -0.85 35.15
CA PRO A 133 -0.93 -1.60 36.36
C PRO A 133 0.44 -2.23 36.20
N ALA A 134 1.22 -2.27 37.30
CA ALA A 134 2.56 -2.84 37.29
C ALA A 134 2.54 -4.31 36.79
N GLU A 135 1.42 -4.99 37.01
CA GLU A 135 1.16 -6.35 36.56
C GLU A 135 -0.24 -6.47 35.94
N VAL A 136 -0.38 -7.29 34.90
CA VAL A 136 -1.67 -7.60 34.26
C VAL A 136 -1.77 -9.09 33.96
N THR A 137 -2.90 -9.69 34.32
CA THR A 137 -3.25 -11.03 33.85
C THR A 137 -3.95 -10.93 32.51
N HIS A 138 -3.37 -11.55 31.48
CA HIS A 138 -3.92 -11.52 30.12
C HIS A 138 -4.44 -12.90 29.73
N PHE A 139 -5.57 -12.99 29.03
CA PHE A 139 -6.16 -14.30 28.71
C PHE A 139 -5.25 -15.19 27.84
N SER A 140 -4.38 -14.58 27.02
CA SER A 140 -3.43 -15.33 26.19
C SER A 140 -2.25 -15.87 27.00
N HIS A 141 -2.12 -15.44 28.26
CA HIS A 141 -1.10 -15.86 29.19
C HIS A 141 -1.64 -15.86 30.64
N PRO A 142 -2.60 -16.75 30.96
CA PRO A 142 -3.34 -16.67 32.21
C PRO A 142 -2.55 -17.21 33.43
N LEU A 143 -1.51 -18.00 33.19
CA LEU A 143 -0.74 -18.67 34.26
C LEU A 143 0.20 -17.72 35.01
N HIS A 144 0.70 -16.68 34.34
CA HIS A 144 1.60 -15.70 34.97
C HIS A 144 1.16 -14.27 34.63
N PRO A 145 1.17 -13.35 35.61
CA PRO A 145 0.98 -11.94 35.33
C PRO A 145 2.14 -11.41 34.47
N LEU A 146 1.82 -10.54 33.51
CA LEU A 146 2.80 -9.81 32.73
C LEU A 146 3.18 -8.54 33.48
N LYS A 147 4.47 -8.24 33.56
CA LYS A 147 5.00 -7.03 34.21
C LYS A 147 5.17 -5.90 33.21
N LEU A 148 4.83 -4.69 33.60
CA LEU A 148 5.08 -3.50 32.79
C LEU A 148 6.59 -3.23 32.67
N VAL A 149 7.07 -3.04 31.45
CA VAL A 149 8.46 -2.70 31.12
C VAL A 149 8.46 -1.37 30.38
N LYS A 150 9.32 -0.45 30.85
CA LYS A 150 9.50 0.91 30.29
C LYS A 150 10.89 1.15 29.69
N VAL A 151 11.69 0.09 29.61
CA VAL A 151 13.06 0.10 29.09
C VAL A 151 13.12 -0.76 27.83
N GLU A 152 14.28 -0.83 27.19
CA GLU A 152 14.44 -1.67 26.00
C GLU A 152 14.03 -3.13 26.25
N PRO A 153 13.44 -3.81 25.24
CA PRO A 153 13.17 -5.24 25.30
C PRO A 153 14.42 -6.03 25.69
N PRO A 154 14.33 -6.98 26.64
CA PRO A 154 15.49 -7.75 27.08
C PRO A 154 16.17 -8.45 25.89
N ALA A 155 17.50 -8.52 25.93
CA ALA A 155 18.32 -9.00 24.80
C ALA A 155 18.01 -10.44 24.37
N TYR A 156 17.51 -11.28 25.29
CA TYR A 156 17.12 -12.66 25.00
C TYR A 156 15.76 -12.79 24.28
N THR A 157 15.02 -11.69 24.12
CA THR A 157 13.73 -11.68 23.42
C THR A 157 13.93 -11.41 21.92
N ASP A 158 12.96 -11.78 21.10
CA ASP A 158 12.91 -11.40 19.68
C ASP A 158 12.45 -9.94 19.46
N LYS A 159 12.29 -9.18 20.56
CA LYS A 159 11.85 -7.78 20.61
C LYS A 159 10.52 -7.52 19.89
N LYS A 160 9.65 -8.53 19.77
CA LYS A 160 8.36 -8.45 19.09
C LYS A 160 7.21 -8.81 20.03
N CYS A 161 6.05 -8.23 19.76
CA CYS A 161 4.81 -8.64 20.41
C CYS A 161 4.46 -10.09 20.03
N ARG A 162 3.98 -10.87 21.01
CA ARG A 162 3.65 -12.28 20.81
C ARG A 162 2.42 -12.46 19.91
N LEU A 163 1.45 -11.55 19.95
CA LEU A 163 0.18 -11.71 19.22
C LEU A 163 0.20 -11.13 17.81
N CYS A 164 0.69 -9.90 17.63
CA CYS A 164 0.71 -9.25 16.32
C CYS A 164 2.08 -9.32 15.60
N GLY A 165 3.17 -9.57 16.33
CA GLY A 165 4.52 -9.59 15.76
C GLY A 165 5.16 -8.22 15.54
N GLU A 166 4.48 -7.13 15.88
CA GLU A 166 5.02 -5.77 15.82
C GLU A 166 6.24 -5.60 16.72
N LYS A 167 7.18 -4.76 16.28
CA LYS A 167 8.41 -4.48 17.04
C LYS A 167 8.05 -3.71 18.30
N LEU A 168 8.43 -4.25 19.46
CA LEU A 168 8.22 -3.61 20.76
C LEU A 168 9.02 -2.32 20.91
N ALA A 169 10.13 -2.18 20.18
CA ALA A 169 10.90 -0.94 20.12
C ALA A 169 10.10 0.26 19.56
N ASN A 170 9.00 0.01 18.84
CA ASN A 170 8.10 1.07 18.38
C ASN A 170 7.16 1.57 19.50
N SER A 171 7.09 0.84 20.62
CA SER A 171 6.28 1.19 21.79
C SER A 171 7.19 1.65 22.93
N GLU A 172 6.85 2.77 23.57
CA GLU A 172 7.65 3.27 24.71
C GLU A 172 7.52 2.37 25.96
N VAL A 173 6.45 1.59 26.04
CA VAL A 173 6.16 0.65 27.13
C VAL A 173 5.49 -0.62 26.59
N PHE A 174 5.72 -1.75 27.25
CA PHE A 174 5.12 -3.03 26.90
C PHE A 174 5.03 -3.93 28.15
N TYR A 175 4.31 -5.04 28.03
CA TYR A 175 4.13 -6.01 29.12
C TYR A 175 4.92 -7.29 28.84
N HIS A 176 5.62 -7.83 29.84
CA HIS A 176 6.51 -8.98 29.70
C HIS A 176 6.44 -9.95 30.86
N CYS A 177 6.42 -11.25 30.56
CA CYS A 177 6.73 -12.32 31.51
C CYS A 177 8.09 -12.95 31.15
N SER A 178 9.05 -12.82 32.06
CA SER A 178 10.40 -13.37 31.90
C SER A 178 10.42 -14.90 31.93
N ALA A 179 9.62 -15.52 32.81
CA ALA A 179 9.57 -16.98 32.96
C ALA A 179 9.12 -17.70 31.68
N CYS A 180 8.26 -17.08 30.88
CA CYS A 180 7.71 -17.67 29.65
C CYS A 180 8.21 -17.00 28.37
N ASN A 181 9.09 -16.00 28.48
CA ASN A 181 9.52 -15.15 27.37
C ASN A 181 8.32 -14.66 26.53
N PHE A 182 7.31 -14.10 27.20
CA PHE A 182 6.05 -13.69 26.58
C PHE A 182 5.89 -12.18 26.70
N SER A 183 5.86 -11.47 25.57
CA SER A 183 5.76 -10.01 25.53
C SER A 183 4.54 -9.57 24.74
N LEU A 184 3.83 -8.53 25.21
CA LEU A 184 2.73 -7.89 24.50
C LEU A 184 2.95 -6.39 24.43
N ASP A 185 2.73 -5.80 23.26
CA ASP A 185 2.55 -4.36 23.15
C ASP A 185 1.25 -3.91 23.84
N LEU A 186 1.11 -2.61 24.08
CA LEU A 186 -0.10 -2.05 24.68
C LEU A 186 -1.35 -2.32 23.83
N GLN A 187 -1.22 -2.29 22.50
CA GLN A 187 -2.35 -2.49 21.60
C GLN A 187 -2.98 -3.87 21.79
N CYS A 188 -2.16 -4.90 21.95
CA CYS A 188 -2.58 -6.28 22.18
C CYS A 188 -3.05 -6.51 23.62
N ILE A 189 -2.67 -5.67 24.59
CA ILE A 189 -3.22 -5.71 25.96
C ILE A 189 -4.62 -5.12 25.99
N PHE A 190 -4.84 -3.97 25.37
CA PHE A 190 -6.12 -3.26 25.41
C PHE A 190 -7.13 -3.75 24.36
N TYR A 191 -6.62 -4.19 23.21
CA TYR A 191 -7.41 -4.64 22.07
C TYR A 191 -6.89 -5.98 21.55
N PRO A 192 -6.90 -7.02 22.39
CA PRO A 192 -6.41 -8.33 21.99
C PRO A 192 -7.25 -8.93 20.85
N PRO A 193 -6.64 -9.78 19.99
CA PRO A 193 -7.39 -10.57 19.02
C PRO A 193 -8.46 -11.42 19.72
N LYS A 194 -9.61 -11.61 19.06
CA LYS A 194 -10.69 -12.44 19.59
C LYS A 194 -10.18 -13.87 19.82
N GLN A 195 -10.51 -14.49 20.95
CA GLN A 195 -10.09 -15.87 21.25
C GLN A 195 -10.70 -16.88 20.29
N ASN A 196 -12.01 -16.79 20.08
CA ASN A 196 -12.76 -17.78 19.31
C ASN A 196 -13.60 -17.11 18.20
N PRO A 197 -12.96 -16.50 17.19
CA PRO A 197 -13.68 -15.86 16.10
C PRO A 197 -14.40 -16.90 15.24
N HIS A 198 -15.59 -16.54 14.78
CA HIS A 198 -16.34 -17.30 13.81
C HIS A 198 -16.73 -16.35 12.68
N ASP A 199 -16.07 -16.52 11.52
CA ASP A 199 -16.37 -15.79 10.30
C ASP A 199 -16.42 -16.78 9.14
N PRO A 200 -17.63 -17.14 8.66
CA PRO A 200 -17.82 -18.07 7.55
C PRO A 200 -17.13 -17.64 6.25
N ASN A 201 -16.79 -16.36 6.08
CA ASN A 201 -16.05 -15.86 4.92
C ASN A 201 -14.54 -16.11 5.00
N ILE A 202 -14.04 -16.48 6.17
CA ILE A 202 -12.65 -16.89 6.40
C ILE A 202 -12.59 -18.42 6.42
N HIS A 203 -13.42 -19.03 7.25
CA HIS A 203 -13.47 -20.46 7.45
C HIS A 203 -14.83 -20.86 8.05
N GLY A 204 -15.39 -22.00 7.62
CA GLY A 204 -16.73 -22.44 8.01
C GLY A 204 -16.88 -22.87 9.47
N HIS A 205 -15.78 -23.04 10.21
CA HIS A 205 -15.79 -23.39 11.62
C HIS A 205 -15.27 -22.25 12.49
N GLN A 206 -15.64 -22.29 13.78
CA GLN A 206 -15.03 -21.42 14.78
C GLN A 206 -13.53 -21.72 14.88
N LEU A 207 -12.73 -20.67 14.81
CA LEU A 207 -11.27 -20.76 14.98
C LEU A 207 -10.92 -20.52 16.45
N THR A 208 -9.74 -20.96 16.86
CA THR A 208 -9.18 -20.66 18.19
C THR A 208 -7.83 -19.98 18.05
N LEU A 209 -7.61 -18.89 18.78
CA LEU A 209 -6.29 -18.23 18.87
C LEU A 209 -5.32 -19.12 19.65
N MET A 210 -4.18 -19.45 19.05
CA MET A 210 -3.10 -20.18 19.73
C MET A 210 -1.93 -19.23 20.00
N PRO A 211 -1.83 -18.57 21.17
CA PRO A 211 -0.83 -17.52 21.44
C PRO A 211 0.60 -18.05 21.68
N LYS A 212 1.17 -18.73 20.68
CA LYS A 212 2.46 -19.42 20.74
C LYS A 212 3.41 -18.92 19.66
N SER A 213 4.71 -18.91 19.93
CA SER A 213 5.71 -18.72 18.87
C SER A 213 5.84 -20.03 18.12
N ILE A 214 5.41 -20.06 16.86
CA ILE A 214 5.39 -21.25 16.02
C ILE A 214 5.44 -20.82 14.56
N SER A 215 6.27 -21.50 13.77
CA SER A 215 6.27 -21.32 12.32
C SER A 215 5.13 -22.11 11.69
N PHE A 216 4.34 -21.46 10.83
CA PHE A 216 3.23 -22.09 10.11
C PHE A 216 3.09 -21.50 8.70
N SER A 217 2.40 -22.21 7.80
CA SER A 217 1.94 -21.65 6.52
C SER A 217 0.50 -21.19 6.68
N CYS A 218 0.20 -19.91 6.49
CA CYS A 218 -1.17 -19.42 6.58
C CYS A 218 -2.01 -19.90 5.38
N THR A 219 -3.02 -20.73 5.65
CA THR A 219 -3.94 -21.26 4.64
C THR A 219 -4.70 -20.16 3.90
N SER A 220 -4.96 -19.01 4.54
CA SER A 220 -5.71 -17.90 3.92
C SER A 220 -4.89 -17.04 2.95
N CYS A 221 -3.57 -16.93 3.13
CA CYS A 221 -2.75 -16.04 2.31
C CYS A 221 -1.53 -16.69 1.63
N GLY A 222 -1.22 -17.94 1.98
CA GLY A 222 -0.08 -18.72 1.48
C GLY A 222 1.28 -18.28 2.04
N LEU A 223 1.34 -17.24 2.87
CA LEU A 223 2.60 -16.77 3.45
C LEU A 223 2.91 -17.46 4.79
N LYS A 224 4.21 -17.51 5.13
CA LYS A 224 4.67 -18.01 6.43
C LYS A 224 4.26 -17.04 7.56
N GLY A 225 3.83 -17.59 8.68
CA GLY A 225 3.68 -16.89 9.95
C GLY A 225 4.61 -17.49 10.99
N ASP A 226 5.00 -16.70 11.99
CA ASP A 226 5.99 -17.09 13.01
C ASP A 226 5.41 -17.12 14.43
N ARG A 227 4.16 -16.70 14.61
CA ARG A 227 3.50 -16.65 15.91
C ARG A 227 1.99 -16.56 15.83
N SER A 228 1.38 -16.96 16.93
CA SER A 228 0.00 -16.72 17.31
C SER A 228 -1.04 -16.96 16.22
N PRO A 229 -1.06 -18.13 15.55
CA PRO A 229 -2.07 -18.40 14.53
C PRO A 229 -3.47 -18.56 15.13
N TYR A 230 -4.47 -18.25 14.31
CA TYR A 230 -5.78 -18.85 14.43
C TYR A 230 -5.75 -20.27 13.87
N VAL A 231 -6.29 -21.23 14.61
CA VAL A 231 -6.29 -22.64 14.23
C VAL A 231 -7.70 -23.22 14.21
N CYS A 232 -7.96 -24.15 13.30
CA CYS A 232 -9.08 -25.07 13.36
C CYS A 232 -8.52 -26.49 13.15
N LEU A 233 -8.41 -27.23 14.26
CA LEU A 233 -7.84 -28.58 14.28
C LEU A 233 -8.61 -29.57 13.40
N PRO A 234 -9.96 -29.57 13.36
CA PRO A 234 -10.72 -30.47 12.49
C PRO A 234 -10.40 -30.32 10.99
N CYS A 235 -9.91 -29.15 10.56
CA CYS A 235 -9.65 -28.84 9.16
C CYS A 235 -8.17 -28.66 8.83
N ASP A 236 -7.27 -28.86 9.81
CA ASP A 236 -5.85 -28.51 9.69
C ASP A 236 -5.64 -27.07 9.15
N PHE A 237 -6.52 -26.16 9.55
CA PHE A 237 -6.52 -24.79 9.05
C PHE A 237 -5.72 -23.89 9.98
N THR A 238 -4.82 -23.08 9.42
CA THR A 238 -4.09 -22.06 10.17
C THR A 238 -4.13 -20.71 9.47
N SER A 239 -4.27 -19.62 10.23
CA SER A 239 -4.33 -18.27 9.67
C SER A 239 -3.63 -17.23 10.54
N HIS A 240 -3.07 -16.19 9.91
CA HIS A 240 -2.59 -15.03 10.66
C HIS A 240 -3.77 -14.28 11.31
N ASN A 241 -3.49 -13.53 12.38
CA ASN A 241 -4.51 -12.74 13.07
C ASN A 241 -5.13 -11.63 12.21
N ASP A 242 -4.37 -11.14 11.24
CA ASP A 242 -4.75 -10.09 10.28
C ASP A 242 -5.23 -10.65 8.93
N CYS A 243 -5.35 -11.98 8.78
CA CYS A 243 -5.78 -12.62 7.54
C CYS A 243 -7.32 -12.74 7.45
N SER A 244 -8.01 -11.60 7.57
CA SER A 244 -9.47 -11.50 7.52
C SER A 244 -9.91 -10.33 6.64
N GLY A 245 -11.17 -10.35 6.17
CA GLY A 245 -11.77 -9.20 5.47
C GLY A 245 -11.16 -8.86 4.10
N PHE A 246 -10.42 -9.78 3.47
CA PHE A 246 -9.89 -9.53 2.13
C PHE A 246 -11.01 -9.44 1.08
N PRO A 247 -10.91 -8.50 0.12
CA PRO A 247 -11.89 -8.29 -0.93
C PRO A 247 -12.03 -9.52 -1.85
N TRP A 248 -13.16 -9.68 -2.52
CA TRP A 248 -13.44 -10.83 -3.37
C TRP A 248 -12.91 -10.67 -4.78
N VAL A 249 -13.07 -9.49 -5.39
CA VAL A 249 -12.62 -9.21 -6.75
C VAL A 249 -11.95 -7.84 -6.76
N ILE A 250 -10.73 -7.78 -7.27
CA ILE A 250 -9.92 -6.55 -7.27
C ILE A 250 -9.18 -6.37 -8.59
N ASN A 251 -8.71 -5.14 -8.84
CA ASN A 251 -7.70 -4.87 -9.85
C ASN A 251 -6.32 -4.73 -9.22
N ILE A 252 -5.30 -5.21 -9.91
CA ILE A 252 -3.90 -5.02 -9.51
C ILE A 252 -3.13 -4.29 -10.60
N ASN A 253 -2.12 -3.51 -10.23
CA ASN A 253 -1.40 -2.60 -11.12
C ASN A 253 -0.49 -3.24 -12.17
N ARG A 254 -0.47 -4.56 -12.24
CA ARG A 254 0.44 -5.35 -13.09
C ARG A 254 -0.24 -6.52 -13.79
N HIS A 255 -1.56 -6.47 -13.82
CA HIS A 255 -2.38 -7.43 -14.53
C HIS A 255 -3.65 -6.73 -15.02
N ASP A 256 -3.97 -6.89 -16.29
CA ASP A 256 -5.03 -6.10 -16.92
C ASP A 256 -6.43 -6.58 -16.55
N HIS A 257 -6.57 -7.88 -16.27
CA HIS A 257 -7.83 -8.48 -15.88
C HIS A 257 -8.07 -8.40 -14.37
N ARG A 258 -9.34 -8.46 -13.98
CA ARG A 258 -9.70 -8.61 -12.57
C ARG A 258 -9.22 -9.95 -12.03
N VAL A 259 -8.77 -9.93 -10.78
CA VAL A 259 -8.36 -11.12 -10.05
C VAL A 259 -9.37 -11.42 -8.94
N SER A 260 -9.72 -12.69 -8.79
CA SER A 260 -10.71 -13.17 -7.83
C SER A 260 -10.04 -13.93 -6.70
N ARG A 261 -10.50 -13.70 -5.47
CA ARG A 261 -10.07 -14.44 -4.29
C ARG A 261 -10.57 -15.88 -4.37
N THR A 262 -9.71 -16.82 -4.00
CA THR A 262 -10.04 -18.24 -3.83
C THR A 262 -9.46 -18.75 -2.52
N SER A 263 -10.14 -19.69 -1.88
CA SER A 263 -9.64 -20.41 -0.70
C SER A 263 -8.64 -21.51 -1.04
N LEU A 264 -8.62 -21.94 -2.31
CA LEU A 264 -7.71 -22.96 -2.84
C LEU A 264 -7.25 -22.52 -4.23
N ILE A 265 -5.95 -22.37 -4.43
CA ILE A 265 -5.39 -22.05 -5.75
C ILE A 265 -5.46 -23.26 -6.68
N GLY A 266 -5.14 -24.45 -6.18
CA GLY A 266 -5.23 -25.70 -6.93
C GLY A 266 -4.23 -25.87 -8.10
N ALA A 267 -3.37 -24.89 -8.34
CA ALA A 267 -2.39 -24.91 -9.42
C ALA A 267 -0.98 -25.26 -8.88
N VAL A 268 -0.50 -26.46 -9.23
CA VAL A 268 0.80 -27.00 -8.81
C VAL A 268 1.95 -26.21 -9.44
N ASN A 269 3.05 -26.03 -8.70
CA ASN A 269 4.26 -25.30 -9.12
C ASN A 269 4.04 -23.83 -9.51
N SER A 270 2.96 -23.22 -9.04
CA SER A 270 2.68 -21.82 -9.33
C SER A 270 3.62 -20.88 -8.57
N VAL A 271 3.91 -19.74 -9.18
CA VAL A 271 4.72 -18.67 -8.60
C VAL A 271 3.87 -17.42 -8.50
N CYS A 272 3.95 -16.72 -7.37
CA CYS A 272 3.20 -15.50 -7.18
C CYS A 272 3.69 -14.41 -8.15
N GLY A 273 2.80 -13.84 -8.96
CA GLY A 273 3.15 -12.82 -9.96
C GLY A 273 3.67 -11.48 -9.40
N ILE A 274 3.66 -11.29 -8.08
CA ILE A 274 4.16 -10.07 -7.41
C ILE A 274 5.50 -10.33 -6.72
N CYS A 275 5.53 -11.27 -5.76
CA CYS A 275 6.74 -11.53 -4.96
C CYS A 275 7.67 -12.58 -5.59
N ARG A 276 7.23 -13.25 -6.67
CA ARG A 276 7.97 -14.30 -7.39
C ARG A 276 8.39 -15.52 -6.55
N LYS A 277 7.81 -15.68 -5.36
CA LYS A 277 7.98 -16.87 -4.51
C LYS A 277 7.00 -17.97 -4.92
N LYS A 278 7.44 -19.23 -4.74
CA LYS A 278 6.60 -20.42 -4.91
C LYS A 278 5.33 -20.31 -4.07
N MET A 279 4.20 -20.70 -4.65
CA MET A 279 2.91 -20.74 -3.99
C MET A 279 2.59 -22.17 -3.56
N ASP A 280 1.98 -22.29 -2.38
CA ASP A 280 1.38 -23.53 -1.94
C ASP A 280 -0.03 -23.63 -2.54
N TRP A 281 -0.26 -24.63 -3.40
CA TRP A 281 -1.54 -24.81 -4.09
C TRP A 281 -2.68 -25.16 -3.14
N SER A 282 -2.36 -25.63 -1.92
CA SER A 282 -3.33 -25.94 -0.87
C SER A 282 -3.84 -24.69 -0.12
N CYS A 283 -3.17 -23.56 -0.32
CA CYS A 283 -3.54 -22.29 0.29
C CYS A 283 -4.41 -21.43 -0.64
N GLY A 284 -5.07 -20.45 -0.04
CA GLY A 284 -5.82 -19.41 -0.73
C GLY A 284 -4.93 -18.31 -1.33
N GLY A 285 -5.50 -17.58 -2.27
CA GLY A 285 -4.84 -16.52 -3.02
C GLY A 285 -5.81 -15.78 -3.93
N TYR A 286 -5.27 -14.97 -4.83
CA TYR A 286 -6.01 -14.42 -5.96
C TYR A 286 -5.56 -15.08 -7.25
N PHE A 287 -6.50 -15.26 -8.17
CA PHE A 287 -6.22 -15.77 -9.51
C PHE A 287 -7.01 -15.01 -10.56
N CYS A 288 -6.50 -14.97 -11.77
CA CYS A 288 -7.26 -14.49 -12.93
C CYS A 288 -8.02 -15.65 -13.58
N LYS A 289 -9.30 -15.43 -13.90
CA LYS A 289 -10.10 -16.41 -14.66
C LYS A 289 -9.70 -16.51 -16.13
N ARG A 290 -9.20 -15.41 -16.72
CA ARG A 290 -8.78 -15.32 -18.13
C ARG A 290 -7.33 -15.75 -18.34
N CYS A 291 -6.48 -15.60 -17.32
CA CYS A 291 -5.06 -15.94 -17.36
C CYS A 291 -4.73 -16.99 -16.29
N PRO A 292 -4.83 -18.29 -16.60
CA PRO A 292 -4.69 -19.37 -15.62
C PRO A 292 -3.36 -19.41 -14.88
N THR A 293 -2.30 -18.86 -15.47
CA THR A 293 -0.96 -18.76 -14.86
C THR A 293 -0.81 -17.59 -13.89
N SER A 294 -1.77 -16.66 -13.88
CA SER A 294 -1.70 -15.43 -13.08
C SER A 294 -2.31 -15.67 -11.70
N VAL A 295 -1.45 -16.04 -10.75
CA VAL A 295 -1.82 -16.26 -9.34
C VAL A 295 -0.99 -15.40 -8.39
N PHE A 296 -1.58 -15.05 -7.25
CA PHE A 296 -1.02 -14.08 -6.33
C PHE A 296 -1.33 -14.45 -4.87
N HIS A 297 -0.36 -14.31 -3.97
CA HIS A 297 -0.63 -14.41 -2.53
C HIS A 297 -1.66 -13.34 -2.14
N THR A 298 -2.58 -13.67 -1.23
CA THR A 298 -3.63 -12.75 -0.79
C THR A 298 -3.05 -11.43 -0.28
N LYS A 299 -2.03 -11.47 0.58
CA LYS A 299 -1.33 -10.29 1.11
C LYS A 299 -0.47 -9.56 0.06
N CYS A 300 -0.03 -10.24 -1.00
CA CYS A 300 0.69 -9.56 -2.09
C CYS A 300 -0.30 -8.76 -2.95
N ALA A 301 -1.42 -9.37 -3.33
CA ALA A 301 -2.42 -8.73 -4.18
C ALA A 301 -3.09 -7.54 -3.48
N THR A 302 -3.25 -7.57 -2.16
CA THR A 302 -3.87 -6.49 -1.36
C THR A 302 -2.86 -5.52 -0.75
N ARG A 303 -1.58 -5.59 -1.16
CA ARG A 303 -0.55 -4.64 -0.71
C ARG A 303 -0.89 -3.24 -1.20
N LYS A 304 -0.67 -2.22 -0.36
CA LYS A 304 -1.12 -0.84 -0.62
C LYS A 304 -0.61 -0.23 -1.94
N ASP A 305 0.53 -0.68 -2.44
CA ASP A 305 1.17 -0.26 -3.70
C ASP A 305 0.90 -1.24 -4.86
N VAL A 306 -0.11 -2.12 -4.75
CA VAL A 306 -0.46 -3.12 -5.77
C VAL A 306 -1.89 -2.98 -6.27
N TRP A 307 -2.88 -2.76 -5.41
CA TRP A 307 -4.30 -2.68 -5.78
C TRP A 307 -4.89 -1.29 -5.58
N ASP A 308 -5.97 -0.99 -6.29
CA ASP A 308 -6.66 0.30 -6.29
C ASP A 308 -7.55 0.57 -5.05
N GLY A 309 -7.66 -0.40 -4.14
CA GLY A 309 -8.49 -0.27 -2.94
C GLY A 309 -9.99 -0.45 -3.18
N LYS A 310 -10.41 -0.84 -4.40
CA LYS A 310 -11.81 -0.96 -4.79
C LYS A 310 -12.25 -2.43 -4.86
N GLU A 311 -13.37 -2.75 -4.19
CA GLU A 311 -14.05 -4.05 -4.34
C GLU A 311 -14.90 -4.05 -5.61
N MET A 312 -14.70 -5.05 -6.47
CA MET A 312 -15.28 -5.12 -7.82
C MET A 312 -16.26 -6.28 -8.00
N LYS A 313 -16.63 -6.98 -6.92
CA LYS A 313 -17.49 -8.18 -6.97
C LYS A 313 -18.83 -7.95 -7.67
N ASP A 314 -19.43 -6.76 -7.47
CA ASP A 314 -20.77 -6.44 -7.94
C ASP A 314 -20.76 -5.64 -9.26
N GLU A 315 -19.58 -5.35 -9.82
CA GLU A 315 -19.43 -4.59 -11.06
C GLU A 315 -19.19 -5.55 -12.24
N ALA A 316 -19.83 -5.32 -13.38
CA ALA A 316 -19.50 -6.05 -14.61
C ALA A 316 -18.11 -5.69 -15.11
N GLU A 317 -17.41 -6.64 -15.73
CA GLU A 317 -16.14 -6.37 -16.43
C GLU A 317 -16.47 -5.94 -17.87
N GLU A 318 -16.24 -4.67 -18.20
CA GLU A 318 -16.45 -4.14 -19.54
C GLU A 318 -15.24 -4.45 -20.41
N GLU A 319 -15.47 -5.00 -21.61
CA GLU A 319 -14.44 -5.16 -22.63
C GLU A 319 -14.34 -3.86 -23.42
N GLU A 320 -13.51 -2.94 -22.93
CA GLU A 320 -13.19 -1.72 -23.65
C GLU A 320 -12.15 -2.02 -24.75
N ASP A 321 -12.28 -1.40 -25.93
CA ASP A 321 -11.31 -1.55 -27.04
C ASP A 321 -10.00 -0.80 -26.75
N ILE A 322 -8.94 -1.55 -26.49
CA ILE A 322 -7.64 -1.01 -26.11
C ILE A 322 -6.84 -0.44 -27.28
N GLN A 323 -7.27 -0.62 -28.54
CA GLN A 323 -6.46 -0.24 -29.70
C GLN A 323 -6.37 1.27 -29.88
N SER A 324 -5.14 1.76 -30.07
CA SER A 324 -4.81 3.17 -30.31
C SER A 324 -4.91 3.58 -31.79
N PHE A 325 -5.29 2.66 -32.68
CA PHE A 325 -5.45 2.96 -34.09
C PHE A 325 -6.54 2.09 -34.72
N LYS A 326 -7.02 2.55 -35.87
CA LYS A 326 -7.90 1.78 -36.75
C LYS A 326 -7.12 1.31 -37.97
N VAL A 327 -7.22 0.03 -38.30
CA VAL A 327 -6.64 -0.52 -39.53
C VAL A 327 -7.49 -0.07 -40.72
N ILE A 328 -6.85 0.51 -41.73
CA ILE A 328 -7.51 0.87 -43.00
C ILE A 328 -7.24 -0.22 -44.04
N ASP A 329 -5.99 -0.66 -44.13
CA ASP A 329 -5.53 -1.77 -44.96
C ASP A 329 -4.26 -2.41 -44.35
N GLU A 330 -3.69 -3.40 -45.04
CA GLU A 330 -2.55 -4.19 -44.55
C GLU A 330 -1.34 -3.38 -44.06
N ASN A 331 -1.12 -2.18 -44.60
CA ASN A 331 0.04 -1.35 -44.23
C ASN A 331 -0.36 0.07 -43.82
N THR A 332 -1.65 0.37 -43.67
CA THR A 332 -2.14 1.73 -43.40
C THR A 332 -3.04 1.77 -42.18
N ILE A 333 -2.74 2.70 -41.27
CA ILE A 333 -3.50 2.90 -40.03
C ILE A 333 -3.94 4.35 -39.88
N GLN A 334 -5.05 4.57 -39.17
CA GLN A 334 -5.43 5.86 -38.62
C GLN A 334 -5.19 5.85 -37.12
N HIS A 335 -4.19 6.59 -36.65
CA HIS A 335 -3.77 6.59 -35.24
C HIS A 335 -4.49 7.68 -34.43
N VAL A 336 -4.82 7.41 -33.17
CA VAL A 336 -5.60 8.34 -32.32
C VAL A 336 -4.91 9.67 -32.05
N SER A 337 -3.58 9.70 -32.09
CA SER A 337 -2.78 10.93 -31.94
C SER A 337 -2.63 11.73 -33.23
N HIS A 338 -3.00 11.15 -34.37
CA HIS A 338 -2.87 11.80 -35.68
C HIS A 338 -4.04 11.39 -36.58
N LYS A 339 -5.25 11.85 -36.22
CA LYS A 339 -6.50 11.43 -36.87
C LYS A 339 -6.73 12.08 -38.24
N GLU A 340 -6.13 13.25 -38.46
CA GLU A 340 -6.25 14.06 -39.69
C GLU A 340 -5.73 13.30 -40.93
N HIS A 341 -4.72 12.45 -40.76
CA HIS A 341 -4.08 11.73 -41.87
C HIS A 341 -3.81 10.28 -41.54
N ASN A 342 -3.68 9.49 -42.60
CA ASN A 342 -3.33 8.09 -42.51
C ASN A 342 -1.81 7.92 -42.46
N LEU A 343 -1.38 6.97 -41.63
CA LEU A 343 0.00 6.57 -41.52
C LEU A 343 0.24 5.29 -42.31
N ARG A 344 1.31 5.25 -43.10
CA ARG A 344 1.72 4.09 -43.88
C ARG A 344 2.98 3.46 -43.28
N LEU A 345 2.96 2.13 -43.17
CA LEU A 345 4.06 1.34 -42.68
C LEU A 345 5.18 1.29 -43.71
N ASP A 346 6.37 1.69 -43.28
CA ASP A 346 7.61 1.56 -44.01
C ASP A 346 8.42 0.40 -43.41
N LYS A 347 8.71 -0.60 -44.26
CA LYS A 347 9.47 -1.82 -43.91
C LYS A 347 10.89 -1.82 -44.47
N SER A 348 11.35 -0.69 -45.02
CA SER A 348 12.66 -0.60 -45.65
C SER A 348 13.81 -0.86 -44.67
N GLY A 349 13.61 -0.57 -43.38
CA GLY A 349 14.63 -0.77 -42.33
C GLY A 349 15.89 0.09 -42.55
N ILE A 350 15.81 1.07 -43.46
CA ILE A 350 16.89 1.97 -43.81
C ILE A 350 17.00 3.01 -42.70
N PHE A 351 18.23 3.20 -42.19
CA PHE A 351 18.55 4.33 -41.32
C PHE A 351 18.28 5.63 -42.08
N ILE A 352 17.34 6.44 -41.60
CA ILE A 352 17.10 7.78 -42.13
C ILE A 352 17.58 8.77 -41.08
N GLU A 353 18.71 9.41 -41.36
CA GLU A 353 19.26 10.50 -40.56
C GLU A 353 18.18 11.57 -40.30
N ASP A 354 18.16 12.11 -39.08
CA ASP A 354 17.23 13.17 -38.62
C ASP A 354 15.73 12.84 -38.49
N ARG A 355 15.31 11.58 -38.66
CA ARG A 355 13.92 11.17 -38.33
C ARG A 355 13.81 10.65 -36.91
N ILE A 356 12.94 11.27 -36.12
CA ILE A 356 12.61 10.85 -34.75
C ILE A 356 11.16 10.36 -34.68
N CYS A 357 10.91 9.42 -33.78
CA CYS A 357 9.56 9.02 -33.44
C CYS A 357 8.90 10.10 -32.57
N GLU A 358 7.74 10.59 -32.99
CA GLU A 358 6.97 11.60 -32.27
C GLU A 358 6.50 11.10 -30.90
N ALA A 359 6.35 9.79 -30.69
CA ALA A 359 5.89 9.25 -29.41
C ALA A 359 7.01 9.07 -28.37
N CYS A 360 8.17 8.53 -28.74
CA CYS A 360 9.22 8.16 -27.79
C CYS A 360 10.50 9.00 -27.92
N VAL A 361 10.55 9.95 -28.87
CA VAL A 361 11.70 10.80 -29.24
C VAL A 361 12.98 10.05 -29.63
N TYR A 362 12.93 8.73 -29.80
CA TYR A 362 14.09 7.99 -30.29
C TYR A 362 14.19 8.06 -31.81
N PRO A 363 15.42 8.12 -32.35
CA PRO A 363 15.63 8.07 -33.79
C PRO A 363 15.03 6.81 -34.42
N ILE A 364 14.66 6.95 -35.69
CA ILE A 364 14.27 5.82 -36.53
C ILE A 364 15.54 5.21 -37.11
N TYR A 365 16.05 4.18 -36.43
CA TYR A 365 17.20 3.40 -36.90
C TYR A 365 16.77 2.32 -37.90
N HIS A 366 16.81 1.05 -37.48
CA HIS A 366 16.52 -0.12 -38.30
C HIS A 366 15.14 -0.74 -38.03
N HIS A 367 14.25 -0.01 -37.36
CA HIS A 367 12.92 -0.50 -36.99
C HIS A 367 11.87 -0.12 -38.03
N TYR A 368 10.84 -0.96 -38.17
CA TYR A 368 9.66 -0.59 -38.94
C TYR A 368 8.98 0.62 -38.29
N PHE A 369 8.48 1.52 -39.13
CA PHE A 369 7.88 2.76 -38.67
C PHE A 369 6.68 3.12 -39.54
N TYR A 370 5.74 3.80 -38.92
CA TYR A 370 4.60 4.42 -39.57
C TYR A 370 4.95 5.87 -39.87
N SER A 371 4.79 6.28 -41.13
CA SER A 371 4.98 7.68 -41.54
C SER A 371 3.70 8.23 -42.14
N CYS A 372 3.42 9.49 -41.83
CA CYS A 372 2.30 10.20 -42.43
C CYS A 372 2.55 10.47 -43.90
N MET A 373 1.53 10.25 -44.72
CA MET A 373 1.59 10.50 -46.16
C MET A 373 1.53 12.00 -46.52
N SER A 374 1.16 12.85 -45.56
CA SER A 374 0.89 14.29 -45.78
C SER A 374 1.80 15.22 -44.98
N CYS A 375 2.46 14.75 -43.91
CA CYS A 375 3.33 15.57 -43.07
C CYS A 375 4.50 14.76 -42.50
N SER A 376 5.37 15.38 -41.70
CA SER A 376 6.56 14.76 -41.13
C SER A 376 6.29 13.86 -39.91
N PHE A 377 5.03 13.61 -39.56
CA PHE A 377 4.68 12.81 -38.38
C PHE A 377 5.08 11.35 -38.57
N ILE A 378 5.86 10.82 -37.62
CA ILE A 378 6.42 9.46 -37.67
C ILE A 378 6.27 8.78 -36.30
N LEU A 379 5.95 7.49 -36.29
CA LEU A 379 5.93 6.64 -35.12
C LEU A 379 6.71 5.34 -35.37
N HIS A 380 7.46 4.83 -34.39
CA HIS A 380 7.86 3.42 -34.44
C HIS A 380 6.61 2.55 -34.48
N GLU A 381 6.69 1.39 -35.14
CA GLU A 381 5.63 0.39 -35.10
C GLU A 381 5.25 0.06 -33.65
N SER A 382 6.22 -0.24 -32.79
CA SER A 382 5.98 -0.50 -31.36
C SER A 382 5.27 0.65 -30.63
N CYS A 383 5.52 1.90 -31.02
CA CYS A 383 4.86 3.07 -30.42
C CYS A 383 3.41 3.22 -30.91
N ALA A 384 3.14 2.87 -32.17
CA ALA A 384 1.79 2.89 -32.73
C ALA A 384 0.89 1.83 -32.07
N TYR A 385 1.44 0.70 -31.61
CA TYR A 385 0.68 -0.37 -30.96
C TYR A 385 0.48 -0.21 -29.45
N LEU A 386 0.88 0.92 -28.86
CA LEU A 386 0.67 1.18 -27.43
C LEU A 386 -0.83 1.33 -27.12
N PRO A 387 -1.38 0.65 -26.08
CA PRO A 387 -2.81 0.63 -25.82
C PRO A 387 -3.37 1.97 -25.31
N LEU A 388 -4.67 2.22 -25.48
CA LEU A 388 -5.34 3.44 -25.02
C LEU A 388 -5.37 3.59 -23.49
N TRP A 389 -5.28 2.50 -22.75
CA TRP A 389 -5.08 2.52 -21.31
C TRP A 389 -4.18 1.38 -20.89
N LYS A 390 -3.54 1.57 -19.75
CA LYS A 390 -2.60 0.61 -19.19
C LYS A 390 -2.61 0.66 -17.67
N ARG A 391 -2.38 -0.50 -17.04
CA ARG A 391 -1.99 -0.60 -15.64
C ARG A 391 -0.47 -0.73 -15.56
N HIS A 392 0.15 0.01 -14.66
CA HIS A 392 1.61 0.02 -14.52
C HIS A 392 2.02 -0.16 -13.06
N VAL A 393 3.06 -0.94 -12.82
CA VAL A 393 3.52 -1.38 -11.48
C VAL A 393 3.82 -0.25 -10.48
N VAL A 394 3.97 0.99 -10.96
CA VAL A 394 4.32 2.18 -10.15
C VAL A 394 3.12 2.92 -9.59
N SER A 395 1.91 2.63 -10.07
CA SER A 395 0.70 3.31 -9.64
C SER A 395 -0.50 2.37 -9.72
N ASN A 396 -1.39 2.45 -8.74
CA ASN A 396 -2.56 1.58 -8.66
C ASN A 396 -3.66 1.99 -9.64
N ASP A 397 -3.59 3.23 -10.13
CA ASP A 397 -4.56 3.79 -11.04
C ASP A 397 -4.38 3.23 -12.46
N ARG A 398 -5.50 3.12 -13.17
CA ARG A 398 -5.48 2.89 -14.60
C ARG A 398 -5.08 4.20 -15.28
N HIS A 399 -4.07 4.15 -16.14
CA HIS A 399 -3.59 5.33 -16.86
C HIS A 399 -4.16 5.32 -18.26
N SER A 400 -4.58 6.50 -18.72
CA SER A 400 -5.06 6.71 -20.09
C SER A 400 -3.96 7.29 -20.96
N TYR A 401 -3.90 6.86 -22.21
CA TYR A 401 -3.00 7.39 -23.21
C TYR A 401 -3.43 8.82 -23.58
N LYS A 402 -2.49 9.76 -23.49
CA LYS A 402 -2.71 11.20 -23.74
C LYS A 402 -1.58 11.78 -24.57
N TYR A 403 -1.94 12.78 -25.36
CA TYR A 403 -1.03 13.62 -26.12
C TYR A 403 -1.32 15.08 -25.83
N TRP A 404 -0.26 15.84 -25.54
CA TRP A 404 -0.32 17.26 -25.22
C TRP A 404 0.88 17.97 -25.87
N ASP A 405 0.70 19.16 -26.45
CA ASP A 405 1.78 19.91 -27.14
C ASP A 405 2.77 20.61 -26.19
N TYR A 406 2.97 20.12 -24.95
CA TYR A 406 3.89 20.72 -23.98
C TYR A 406 4.61 19.69 -23.09
N LEU A 407 5.84 20.05 -22.68
CA LEU A 407 6.71 19.22 -21.87
C LEU A 407 6.17 19.05 -20.44
N ILE A 408 6.18 17.82 -19.94
CA ILE A 408 5.85 17.51 -18.53
C ILE A 408 6.84 16.51 -17.98
N ARG A 409 7.08 16.63 -16.67
CA ARG A 409 7.93 15.71 -15.91
C ARG A 409 7.20 14.39 -15.64
N CYS A 410 7.80 13.28 -16.06
CA CYS A 410 7.36 11.94 -15.68
C CYS A 410 7.51 11.75 -14.17
N THR A 411 6.44 11.31 -13.50
CA THR A 411 6.41 11.06 -12.05
C THR A 411 7.45 10.04 -11.61
N ALA A 412 7.80 9.10 -12.48
CA ALA A 412 8.54 7.92 -12.09
C ALA A 412 10.05 8.01 -12.39
N CYS A 413 10.46 8.54 -13.56
CA CYS A 413 11.89 8.77 -13.85
C CYS A 413 12.33 10.24 -13.68
N GLY A 414 11.41 11.20 -13.56
CA GLY A 414 11.73 12.62 -13.42
C GLY A 414 12.21 13.29 -14.72
N LEU A 415 12.26 12.58 -15.85
CA LEU A 415 12.59 13.13 -17.17
C LEU A 415 11.39 13.88 -17.76
N LEU A 416 11.67 14.85 -18.64
CA LEU A 416 10.63 15.53 -19.41
C LEU A 416 10.18 14.64 -20.58
N SER A 417 8.87 14.40 -20.66
CA SER A 417 8.19 13.77 -21.80
C SER A 417 7.84 14.85 -22.83
N ASN A 418 7.89 14.48 -24.12
CA ASN A 418 7.64 15.34 -25.26
C ASN A 418 6.15 15.56 -25.59
N GLY A 419 5.24 15.15 -24.70
CA GLY A 419 3.80 15.30 -24.93
C GLY A 419 3.02 14.00 -24.79
N PHE A 420 3.58 12.92 -25.33
CA PHE A 420 2.98 11.59 -25.30
C PHE A 420 3.22 10.87 -23.98
N ARG A 421 2.15 10.36 -23.36
CA ARG A 421 2.21 9.79 -22.01
C ARG A 421 1.01 8.91 -21.66
N TYR A 422 1.17 8.17 -20.56
CA TYR A 422 0.08 7.59 -19.80
C TYR A 422 -0.21 8.46 -18.57
N GLU A 423 -1.45 8.89 -18.42
CA GLU A 423 -1.87 9.83 -17.38
C GLU A 423 -3.00 9.25 -16.52
N ALA A 424 -2.84 9.39 -15.21
CA ALA A 424 -3.82 9.15 -14.16
C ALA A 424 -3.95 10.40 -13.27
N MET A 425 -4.92 10.41 -12.35
CA MET A 425 -5.30 11.60 -11.57
C MET A 425 -4.10 12.29 -10.86
N TYR A 426 -3.11 11.53 -10.41
CA TYR A 426 -1.93 12.04 -9.70
C TYR A 426 -0.59 11.57 -10.28
N ALA A 427 -0.60 10.89 -11.42
CA ALA A 427 0.59 10.26 -11.98
C ALA A 427 0.66 10.43 -13.50
N SER A 428 1.85 10.77 -14.00
CA SER A 428 2.13 10.88 -15.42
C SER A 428 3.37 10.06 -15.76
N LEU A 429 3.22 9.12 -16.69
CA LEU A 429 4.26 8.20 -17.12
C LEU A 429 4.65 8.50 -18.56
N ASP A 430 5.93 8.74 -18.78
CA ASP A 430 6.50 8.79 -20.13
C ASP A 430 6.26 7.45 -20.86
N LEU A 431 6.06 7.48 -22.17
CA LEU A 431 5.77 6.24 -22.92
C LEU A 431 6.89 5.19 -22.82
N ARG A 432 8.17 5.61 -22.79
CA ARG A 432 9.29 4.67 -22.63
C ARG A 432 9.29 4.05 -21.24
N TYR A 433 8.91 4.84 -20.25
CA TYR A 433 8.75 4.33 -18.90
C TYR A 433 7.61 3.32 -18.83
N ALA A 434 6.46 3.65 -19.40
CA ALA A 434 5.29 2.80 -19.39
C ALA A 434 5.45 1.53 -20.25
N SER A 435 6.41 1.49 -21.18
CA SER A 435 6.68 0.31 -21.99
C SER A 435 7.50 -0.76 -21.26
N VAL A 436 8.12 -0.44 -20.12
CA VAL A 436 8.78 -1.43 -19.26
C VAL A 436 7.76 -2.43 -18.73
N THR A 437 7.98 -3.71 -19.03
CA THR A 437 7.13 -4.82 -18.59
C THR A 437 7.93 -5.79 -17.71
N GLU A 438 7.21 -6.57 -16.89
CA GLU A 438 7.80 -7.67 -16.13
C GLU A 438 7.60 -8.99 -16.88
N PRO A 439 8.62 -9.84 -17.07
CA PRO A 439 10.03 -9.63 -16.70
C PRO A 439 10.73 -8.59 -17.60
N PHE A 440 11.60 -7.78 -17.00
CA PHE A 440 12.46 -6.85 -17.75
C PHE A 440 13.82 -7.49 -17.99
N VAL A 441 14.20 -7.64 -19.27
CA VAL A 441 15.49 -8.21 -19.66
C VAL A 441 16.40 -7.08 -20.10
N HIS A 442 17.60 -7.00 -19.52
CA HIS A 442 18.56 -5.94 -19.80
C HIS A 442 19.96 -6.53 -19.99
N LYS A 443 20.70 -6.08 -21.01
CA LYS A 443 22.02 -6.64 -21.35
C LYS A 443 23.06 -6.51 -20.24
N SER A 444 22.88 -5.56 -19.32
CA SER A 444 23.78 -5.39 -18.17
C SER A 444 23.72 -6.52 -17.15
N HIS A 445 22.72 -7.41 -17.22
CA HIS A 445 22.52 -8.43 -16.23
C HIS A 445 21.87 -9.68 -16.85
N PRO A 446 22.41 -10.89 -16.64
CA PRO A 446 21.93 -12.09 -17.31
C PRO A 446 20.52 -12.52 -16.86
N HIS A 447 20.11 -12.17 -15.64
CA HIS A 447 18.80 -12.57 -15.12
C HIS A 447 17.72 -11.53 -15.40
N PRO A 448 16.46 -11.96 -15.60
CA PRO A 448 15.34 -11.04 -15.71
C PRO A 448 15.07 -10.29 -14.40
N LEU A 449 14.68 -9.02 -14.53
CA LEU A 449 14.41 -8.12 -13.42
C LEU A 449 12.90 -7.92 -13.22
N PHE A 450 12.49 -7.74 -11.96
CA PHE A 450 11.09 -7.65 -11.54
C PHE A 450 10.87 -6.49 -10.57
N TYR A 451 9.66 -5.93 -10.59
CA TYR A 451 9.25 -4.86 -9.69
C TYR A 451 8.66 -5.44 -8.39
N THR A 452 9.51 -5.90 -7.47
CA THR A 452 9.07 -6.54 -6.23
C THR A 452 8.83 -5.55 -5.08
N SER A 453 9.63 -4.48 -5.03
CA SER A 453 9.60 -3.43 -4.02
C SER A 453 9.95 -2.08 -4.66
N PRO A 454 9.27 -0.97 -4.29
CA PRO A 454 9.44 0.31 -4.96
C PRO A 454 10.85 0.90 -4.81
N ARG A 455 11.43 0.90 -3.61
CA ARG A 455 12.68 1.63 -3.34
C ARG A 455 13.92 0.74 -3.40
N GLY A 456 15.03 1.33 -3.81
CA GLY A 456 16.34 0.66 -3.80
C GLY A 456 17.46 1.58 -4.27
N ILE A 457 18.69 1.15 -4.03
CA ILE A 457 19.90 1.75 -4.59
C ILE A 457 20.19 1.04 -5.91
N CYS A 458 20.37 1.79 -6.99
CA CYS A 458 20.67 1.25 -8.30
C CYS A 458 22.12 0.72 -8.36
N SER A 459 22.33 -0.49 -8.86
CA SER A 459 23.66 -1.09 -9.02
C SER A 459 24.50 -0.42 -10.12
N VAL A 460 23.88 0.37 -11.01
CA VAL A 460 24.57 1.03 -12.13
C VAL A 460 25.04 2.44 -11.76
N CYS A 461 24.14 3.31 -11.27
CA CYS A 461 24.46 4.70 -10.94
C CYS A 461 24.75 4.92 -9.44
N ASN A 462 24.50 3.93 -8.59
CA ASN A 462 24.63 4.02 -7.12
C ASN A 462 23.73 5.08 -6.46
N ASP A 463 22.71 5.56 -7.16
CA ASP A 463 21.72 6.49 -6.61
C ASP A 463 20.52 5.75 -5.98
N GLU A 464 19.92 6.37 -4.96
CA GLU A 464 18.65 5.93 -4.41
C GLU A 464 17.49 6.32 -5.35
N ALA A 465 16.65 5.35 -5.69
CA ALA A 465 15.48 5.54 -6.53
C ALA A 465 14.18 5.08 -5.85
N HIS A 466 13.09 5.75 -6.18
CA HIS A 466 11.75 5.44 -5.67
C HIS A 466 11.04 4.29 -6.41
N HIS A 467 11.55 3.91 -7.59
CA HIS A 467 11.07 2.82 -8.42
C HIS A 467 12.27 2.04 -8.97
N VAL A 468 12.38 0.76 -8.61
CA VAL A 468 13.49 -0.12 -9.04
C VAL A 468 13.01 -1.49 -9.51
N LEU A 469 13.79 -2.08 -10.40
CA LEU A 469 13.67 -3.47 -10.86
C LEU A 469 14.77 -4.30 -10.18
N ARG A 470 14.44 -5.53 -9.79
CA ARG A 470 15.32 -6.38 -8.98
C ARG A 470 15.46 -7.76 -9.60
N CYS A 471 16.68 -8.29 -9.58
CA CYS A 471 16.88 -9.71 -9.79
C CYS A 471 16.28 -10.48 -8.59
N ILE A 472 15.62 -11.60 -8.88
CA ILE A 472 14.99 -12.46 -7.87
C ILE A 472 15.81 -13.73 -7.56
N GLU A 473 16.91 -13.95 -8.30
CA GLU A 473 17.80 -15.07 -8.03
C GLU A 473 18.49 -14.87 -6.68
N ASP A 474 18.57 -15.96 -5.92
CA ASP A 474 19.19 -15.98 -4.61
C ASP A 474 20.65 -15.51 -4.72
N ASP A 475 21.09 -14.72 -3.73
CA ASP A 475 22.44 -14.13 -3.62
C ASP A 475 22.88 -13.17 -4.72
N CYS A 476 22.05 -12.87 -5.73
CA CYS A 476 22.42 -11.93 -6.80
C CYS A 476 22.39 -10.47 -6.33
N GLY A 477 21.30 -10.04 -5.67
CA GLY A 477 21.17 -8.69 -5.12
C GLY A 477 21.15 -7.54 -6.15
N TYR A 478 21.14 -7.82 -7.45
CA TYR A 478 21.18 -6.79 -8.51
C TYR A 478 19.90 -5.94 -8.54
N VAL A 479 20.07 -4.63 -8.64
CA VAL A 479 18.99 -3.64 -8.64
C VAL A 479 19.23 -2.63 -9.74
N MET A 480 18.19 -2.26 -10.48
CA MET A 480 18.27 -1.25 -11.52
C MET A 480 17.15 -0.23 -11.35
N ASP A 481 17.50 1.06 -11.33
CA ASP A 481 16.49 2.10 -11.44
C ASP A 481 15.99 2.24 -12.88
N TYR A 482 14.83 2.86 -13.04
CA TYR A 482 14.25 3.04 -14.37
C TYR A 482 15.02 4.04 -15.25
N LYS A 483 15.83 4.94 -14.68
CA LYS A 483 16.62 5.88 -15.49
C LYS A 483 17.71 5.12 -16.25
N CYS A 484 18.42 4.24 -15.54
CA CYS A 484 19.43 3.36 -16.09
C CYS A 484 18.82 2.31 -17.02
N ALA A 485 17.65 1.77 -16.68
CA ALA A 485 16.94 0.79 -17.51
C ALA A 485 16.52 1.34 -18.89
N LEU A 486 16.30 2.65 -18.99
CA LEU A 486 15.84 3.30 -20.22
C LEU A 486 16.97 3.92 -21.03
N LEU A 487 18.23 3.77 -20.61
CA LEU A 487 19.36 4.24 -21.40
C LEU A 487 19.38 3.49 -22.74
N PRO A 488 19.50 4.20 -23.87
CA PRO A 488 19.62 3.57 -25.17
C PRO A 488 20.90 2.73 -25.22
N TYR A 489 20.80 1.54 -25.80
CA TYR A 489 21.97 0.66 -25.98
C TYR A 489 22.97 1.23 -26.98
N GLU A 490 22.50 1.91 -28.02
CA GLU A 490 23.33 2.54 -29.04
C GLU A 490 22.88 3.97 -29.26
N VAL A 491 23.84 4.89 -29.31
CA VAL A 491 23.61 6.31 -29.56
C VAL A 491 24.54 6.75 -30.67
N LYS A 492 24.02 7.44 -31.68
CA LYS A 492 24.83 8.15 -32.65
C LYS A 492 25.18 9.52 -32.09
N HIS A 493 26.47 9.80 -31.92
CA HIS A 493 26.92 11.14 -31.55
C HIS A 493 27.16 11.96 -32.82
N ASN A 494 26.82 13.26 -32.81
CA ASN A 494 26.89 14.12 -34.00
C ASN A 494 28.30 14.28 -34.59
N VAL A 495 29.34 13.95 -33.82
CA VAL A 495 30.74 14.02 -34.28
C VAL A 495 31.37 12.64 -34.54
N ASP A 496 30.65 11.55 -34.27
CA ASP A 496 31.15 10.20 -34.49
C ASP A 496 30.49 9.59 -35.73
N GLN A 497 31.29 8.93 -36.57
CA GLN A 497 30.76 8.19 -37.71
C GLN A 497 30.12 6.86 -37.27
N HIS A 498 30.53 6.33 -36.12
CA HIS A 498 30.04 5.07 -35.59
C HIS A 498 29.05 5.28 -34.45
N PHE A 499 28.23 4.26 -34.19
CA PHE A 499 27.39 4.24 -33.00
C PHE A 499 28.24 3.99 -31.76
N LEU A 500 27.96 4.74 -30.70
CA LEU A 500 28.49 4.47 -29.38
C LEU A 500 27.57 3.46 -28.70
N SER A 501 28.10 2.31 -28.29
CA SER A 501 27.36 1.28 -27.58
C SER A 501 27.53 1.43 -26.06
N LEU A 502 26.47 1.19 -25.30
CA LEU A 502 26.51 1.16 -23.86
C LEU A 502 27.20 -0.13 -23.39
N CYS A 503 28.34 0.01 -22.73
CA CYS A 503 29.15 -1.12 -22.26
C CYS A 503 28.75 -1.53 -20.83
N PHE A 504 28.77 -2.83 -20.56
CA PHE A 504 28.34 -3.42 -19.30
C PHE A 504 29.48 -4.22 -18.65
N GLY A 505 30.54 -3.51 -18.24
CA GLY A 505 31.74 -4.09 -17.64
C GLY A 505 33.02 -3.60 -18.31
N ASP A 506 34.16 -4.00 -17.75
CA ASP A 506 35.50 -3.53 -18.17
C ASP A 506 35.98 -4.15 -19.50
N GLU A 507 35.34 -5.21 -20.00
CA GLU A 507 35.86 -6.00 -21.14
C GLU A 507 35.33 -5.60 -22.53
N ASP A 508 34.29 -4.76 -22.63
CA ASP A 508 33.64 -4.43 -23.92
C ASP A 508 33.62 -2.91 -24.22
N ALA A 509 34.52 -2.13 -23.63
CA ALA A 509 34.61 -0.69 -23.90
C ALA A 509 35.25 -0.39 -25.27
N ASN A 510 34.42 -0.15 -26.29
CA ASN A 510 34.85 0.48 -27.54
C ASN A 510 34.39 1.94 -27.55
N GLY A 511 35.11 2.83 -26.86
CA GLY A 511 34.88 4.29 -26.93
C GLY A 511 35.00 5.00 -25.59
#